data_AF-A0A6H5GTC2-F1
#
_entry.id   AF-A0A6H5GTC2-F1
#
_cell.length_a   1.000
_cell.length_b   1.000
_cell.length_c   1.000
_cell.angle_alpha   90.00
_cell.angle_beta   90.00
_cell.angle_gamma   90.00
#
_symmetry.space_group_name_H-M   'P 1'
#
loop_
_entity.id
_entity.type
_entity.pdbx_description
1 polymer ?
#
loop_
_entity_poly.entity_id
_entity_poly.type
_entity_poly.pdbx_seq_one_letter_code
_entity_poly.pdbx_strand_id
1 'polypeptide(L)'
;MPLVNNLRAAFDALLAPERPDEEFRGDMRVPDHGEMLLMGFNGLFNLEPSRNLMVQYFKQLVTPPTWSIVDQIKDPQKYYARSVMDDNVREILDATFFVKKLETFVAVLRMCRSNAHGFRGGPKAPQVPHDLDSLTKPMRKYIANYISSQILGIFSTSTAILICRLLEQQGINVTPRHSFLTEMRRAAQTMHGFQPRLKEAIEQQQNLITSAEQRLKWAAGANPALCEVMSAFEAAVASHKSKISKESVLAKNISGMASSILNYEALRTPTTEATHHDKAFIAVC
;
A
#
# COMPACT_ATOMS: atom_id res chain seq x y z
N MET A 1 13.77 -9.86 22.40
CA MET A 1 13.64 -11.34 22.36
C MET A 1 14.99 -12.00 22.09
N PRO A 2 15.60 -12.73 23.05
CA PRO A 2 17.01 -13.18 22.95
C PRO A 2 17.32 -14.07 21.74
N LEU A 3 16.46 -15.04 21.44
CA LEU A 3 16.66 -15.97 20.32
C LEU A 3 16.70 -15.26 18.96
N VAL A 4 15.76 -14.31 18.75
CA VAL A 4 15.67 -13.56 17.49
C VAL A 4 16.87 -12.63 17.33
N ASN A 5 17.36 -12.05 18.43
CA ASN A 5 18.56 -11.21 18.42
C ASN A 5 19.81 -12.02 18.02
N ASN A 6 19.95 -13.24 18.53
CA ASN A 6 21.06 -14.12 18.15
C ASN A 6 20.98 -14.51 16.66
N LEU A 7 19.78 -14.82 16.16
CA LEU A 7 19.58 -15.09 14.73
C LEU A 7 19.90 -13.88 13.85
N ARG A 8 19.57 -12.67 14.32
CA ARG A 8 19.87 -11.42 13.63
C ARG A 8 21.38 -11.19 13.56
N ALA A 9 22.08 -11.31 14.68
CA ALA A 9 23.54 -11.18 14.71
C ALA A 9 24.22 -12.21 13.80
N ALA A 10 23.78 -13.47 13.82
CA ALA A 10 24.32 -14.51 12.95
C ALA A 10 24.04 -14.23 11.45
N PHE A 11 22.87 -13.69 11.13
CA PHE A 11 22.53 -13.31 9.76
C PHE A 11 23.30 -12.07 9.28
N ASP A 12 23.48 -11.07 10.14
CA ASP A 12 24.25 -9.87 9.83
C ASP A 12 25.74 -10.22 9.62
N ALA A 13 26.28 -11.14 10.41
CA ALA A 13 27.64 -11.68 10.20
C ALA A 13 27.80 -12.43 8.86
N LEU A 14 26.73 -13.03 8.33
CA LEU A 14 26.74 -13.62 6.98
C LEU A 14 26.73 -12.57 5.87
N LEU A 15 26.12 -11.40 6.12
CA LEU A 15 26.09 -10.28 5.17
C LEU A 15 27.38 -9.45 5.20
N ALA A 16 28.09 -9.44 6.33
CA ALA A 16 29.35 -8.75 6.54
C ALA A 16 30.31 -9.65 7.35
N PRO A 17 30.95 -10.65 6.72
CA PRO A 17 31.84 -11.56 7.44
C PRO A 17 33.09 -10.82 7.93
N GLU A 18 33.31 -10.83 9.25
CA GLU A 18 34.55 -10.36 9.88
C GLU A 18 35.67 -11.39 9.63
N ARG A 19 36.91 -10.92 9.37
CA ARG A 19 38.09 -11.80 9.34
C ARG A 19 38.54 -12.08 10.78
N PRO A 20 38.88 -13.33 11.13
CA PRO A 20 39.54 -13.63 12.41
C PRO A 20 40.96 -13.05 12.50
N ASP A 21 41.61 -12.75 11.37
CA ASP A 21 43.02 -12.33 11.34
C ASP A 21 43.22 -11.34 10.18
N GLU A 22 43.56 -10.08 10.47
CA GLU A 22 44.38 -9.19 9.63
C GLU A 22 44.39 -7.77 10.23
N GLU A 23 45.28 -7.55 11.19
CA GLU A 23 45.95 -6.26 11.27
C GLU A 23 46.63 -6.03 9.90
N PHE A 24 46.44 -4.85 9.31
CA PHE A 24 47.20 -4.36 8.13
C PHE A 24 46.86 -4.93 6.73
N ARG A 25 45.79 -4.40 6.09
CA ARG A 25 45.84 -3.82 4.72
C ARG A 25 44.48 -3.25 4.31
N GLY A 26 44.47 -1.99 3.89
CA GLY A 26 43.28 -1.23 3.47
C GLY A 26 42.69 -1.62 2.12
N ASP A 27 42.71 -2.89 1.73
CA ASP A 27 41.99 -3.36 0.54
C ASP A 27 40.54 -3.70 0.90
N MET A 28 39.62 -2.91 0.37
CA MET A 28 38.18 -3.13 0.50
C MET A 28 37.83 -4.49 -0.12
N ARG A 29 37.38 -5.44 0.71
CA ARG A 29 36.94 -6.76 0.26
C ARG A 29 35.82 -6.60 -0.77
N VAL A 30 36.03 -7.13 -1.97
CA VAL A 30 34.99 -7.22 -3.00
C VAL A 30 34.12 -8.45 -2.67
N PRO A 31 32.81 -8.29 -2.43
CA PRO A 31 31.91 -9.42 -2.18
C PRO A 31 31.88 -10.39 -3.36
N ASP A 32 31.77 -11.68 -3.09
CA ASP A 32 31.60 -12.66 -4.16
C ASP A 32 30.19 -12.57 -4.80
N HIS A 33 29.99 -13.27 -5.94
CA HIS A 33 28.72 -13.23 -6.66
C HIS A 33 27.53 -13.73 -5.81
N GLY A 34 27.75 -14.69 -4.92
CA GLY A 34 26.74 -15.22 -4.01
C GLY A 34 26.41 -14.24 -2.89
N GLU A 35 27.41 -13.56 -2.34
CA GLU A 35 27.26 -12.49 -1.34
C GLU A 35 26.53 -11.29 -1.94
N MET A 36 26.91 -10.84 -3.14
CA MET A 36 26.19 -9.79 -3.85
C MET A 36 24.72 -10.15 -4.10
N LEU A 37 24.45 -11.40 -4.49
CA LEU A 37 23.08 -11.89 -4.68
C LEU A 37 22.30 -11.91 -3.36
N LEU A 38 22.92 -12.39 -2.27
CA LEU A 38 22.29 -12.42 -0.95
C LEU A 38 22.01 -11.00 -0.43
N MET A 39 22.93 -10.06 -0.64
CA MET A 39 22.76 -8.64 -0.30
C MET A 39 21.63 -8.00 -1.11
N GLY A 40 21.60 -8.22 -2.43
CA GLY A 40 20.53 -7.73 -3.30
C GLY A 40 19.17 -8.30 -2.91
N PHE A 41 19.12 -9.60 -2.62
CA PHE A 41 17.94 -10.29 -2.14
C PHE A 41 17.49 -9.80 -0.75
N ASN A 42 18.45 -9.53 0.15
CA ASN A 42 18.21 -8.88 1.44
C ASN A 42 17.58 -7.49 1.29
N GLY A 43 18.05 -6.71 0.30
CA GLY A 43 17.50 -5.40 -0.04
C GLY A 43 16.01 -5.42 -0.39
N LEU A 44 15.51 -6.50 -1.01
CA LEU A 44 14.08 -6.65 -1.34
C LEU A 44 13.16 -6.67 -0.11
N PHE A 45 13.73 -6.97 1.06
CA PHE A 45 13.00 -7.08 2.32
C PHE A 45 13.23 -5.89 3.26
N ASN A 46 14.00 -4.88 2.84
CA ASN A 46 14.28 -3.68 3.64
C ASN A 46 13.08 -2.73 3.62
N LEU A 47 11.98 -3.15 4.24
CA LEU A 47 10.68 -2.47 4.22
C LEU A 47 10.47 -1.59 5.45
N GLU A 48 11.26 -1.81 6.51
CA GLU A 48 11.16 -1.19 7.82
C GLU A 48 11.30 0.34 7.77
N PRO A 49 12.25 0.94 7.02
CA PRO A 49 12.39 2.41 6.98
C PRO A 49 11.12 3.10 6.44
N SER A 50 10.64 2.65 5.28
CA SER A 50 9.43 3.20 4.64
C SER A 50 8.19 2.98 5.49
N ARG A 51 8.07 1.79 6.10
CA ARG A 51 6.96 1.49 7.01
C ARG A 51 7.02 2.37 8.26
N ASN A 52 8.18 2.54 8.88
CA ASN A 52 8.33 3.33 10.10
C ASN A 52 7.98 4.81 9.85
N LEU A 53 8.37 5.35 8.70
CA LEU A 53 7.95 6.69 8.27
C LEU A 53 6.43 6.79 8.11
N MET A 54 5.79 5.80 7.48
CA MET A 54 4.33 5.74 7.38
C MET A 54 3.66 5.66 8.76
N VAL A 55 4.17 4.84 9.67
CA VAL A 55 3.67 4.75 11.06
C VAL A 55 3.78 6.10 11.77
N GLN A 56 4.90 6.81 11.58
CA GLN A 56 5.11 8.13 12.16
C GLN A 56 4.05 9.13 11.68
N TYR A 57 3.79 9.22 10.38
CA TYR A 57 2.73 10.07 9.84
C TYR A 57 1.35 9.64 10.33
N PHE A 58 1.10 8.33 10.41
CA PHE A 58 -0.18 7.81 10.88
C PHE A 58 -0.44 8.15 12.35
N LYS A 59 0.58 8.09 13.23
CA LYS A 59 0.48 8.49 14.64
C LYS A 59 0.18 9.99 14.82
N GLN A 60 0.48 10.83 13.81
CA GLN A 60 0.13 12.26 13.83
C GLN A 60 -1.35 12.51 13.50
N LEU A 61 -2.09 11.51 13.00
CA LEU A 61 -3.53 11.63 12.74
C LEU A 61 -4.31 11.56 14.06
N VAL A 62 -4.39 12.70 14.76
CA VAL A 62 -5.13 12.81 16.02
C VAL A 62 -6.63 12.74 15.75
N THR A 63 -7.27 11.71 16.30
CA THR A 63 -8.73 11.59 16.37
C THR A 63 -9.25 12.22 17.66
N PRO A 64 -10.15 13.22 17.59
CA PRO A 64 -10.87 13.72 18.75
C PRO A 64 -11.57 12.58 19.51
N PRO A 65 -11.58 12.58 20.85
CA PRO A 65 -12.25 11.54 21.64
C PRO A 65 -13.75 11.42 21.32
N THR A 66 -14.38 12.51 20.88
CA THR A 66 -15.78 12.57 20.45
C THR A 66 -16.09 11.66 19.26
N TRP A 67 -15.08 11.25 18.48
CA TRP A 67 -15.23 10.39 17.32
C TRP A 67 -15.23 8.89 17.65
N SER A 68 -15.06 8.51 18.92
CA SER A 68 -15.09 7.11 19.35
C SER A 68 -16.45 6.42 19.09
N ILE A 69 -17.46 7.19 18.70
CA ILE A 69 -18.81 6.73 18.35
C ILE A 69 -18.87 6.20 16.91
N VAL A 70 -17.90 6.58 16.06
CA VAL A 70 -17.79 6.11 14.67
C VAL A 70 -17.04 4.77 14.68
N ASP A 71 -17.78 3.67 14.56
CA ASP A 71 -17.21 2.32 14.60
C ASP A 71 -16.17 2.09 13.50
N GLN A 72 -16.30 2.79 12.37
CA GLN A 72 -15.39 2.75 11.23
C GLN A 72 -14.07 3.50 11.48
N ILE A 73 -13.95 4.22 12.61
CA ILE A 73 -12.69 4.75 13.15
C ILE A 73 -12.24 3.86 14.31
N LYS A 74 -13.14 3.60 15.26
CA LYS A 74 -12.84 2.86 16.49
C LYS A 74 -12.42 1.43 16.24
N ASP A 75 -13.16 0.66 15.45
CA ASP A 75 -12.89 -0.76 15.24
C ASP A 75 -11.62 -0.99 14.40
N PRO A 76 -11.37 -0.21 13.32
CA PRO A 76 -10.08 -0.26 12.64
C PRO A 76 -8.90 0.15 13.50
N GLN A 77 -9.02 1.19 14.32
CA GLN A 77 -7.96 1.55 15.26
C GLN A 77 -7.70 0.45 16.30
N LYS A 78 -8.78 -0.17 16.82
CA LYS A 78 -8.70 -1.16 17.90
C LYS A 78 -8.24 -2.54 17.44
N TYR A 79 -8.73 -3.03 16.30
CA TYR A 79 -8.55 -4.42 15.88
C TYR A 79 -7.59 -4.58 14.70
N TYR A 80 -7.52 -3.61 13.79
CA TYR A 80 -6.76 -3.76 12.54
C TYR A 80 -5.44 -2.97 12.54
N ALA A 81 -5.44 -1.72 13.02
CA ALA A 81 -4.27 -0.86 13.10
C ALA A 81 -3.49 -1.01 14.41
N ARG A 82 -3.83 -2.00 15.25
CA ARG A 82 -3.16 -2.22 16.53
C ARG A 82 -1.66 -2.51 16.36
N SER A 83 -1.28 -3.23 15.30
CA SER A 83 0.12 -3.49 14.94
C SER A 83 0.94 -2.24 14.65
N VAL A 84 0.26 -1.11 14.40
CA VAL A 84 0.86 0.18 14.04
C VAL A 84 0.86 1.13 15.23
N MET A 85 -0.21 1.09 16.03
CA MET A 85 -0.41 1.99 17.17
C MET A 85 0.30 1.51 18.44
N ASP A 86 0.40 0.20 18.66
CA ASP A 86 0.99 -0.41 19.86
C ASP A 86 2.45 -0.80 19.60
N ASP A 87 3.36 -0.10 20.27
CA ASP A 87 4.81 -0.30 20.08
C ASP A 87 5.28 -1.70 20.52
N ASN A 88 4.65 -2.30 21.54
CA ASN A 88 4.99 -3.64 22.00
C ASN A 88 4.55 -4.69 20.96
N VAL A 89 3.36 -4.54 20.40
CA VAL A 89 2.86 -5.43 19.33
C VAL A 89 3.76 -5.30 18.09
N ARG A 90 4.18 -4.07 17.76
CA ARG A 90 5.08 -3.80 16.64
C ARG A 90 6.43 -4.47 16.80
N GLU A 91 7.05 -4.40 17.99
CA GLU A 91 8.32 -5.09 18.27
C GLU A 91 8.21 -6.61 18.07
N ILE A 92 7.12 -7.21 18.56
CA ILE A 92 6.85 -8.65 18.39
C ILE A 92 6.69 -9.01 16.90
N LEU A 93 5.97 -8.19 16.15
CA LEU A 93 5.77 -8.41 14.72
C LEU A 93 7.08 -8.22 13.94
N ASP A 94 7.93 -7.26 14.29
CA ASP A 94 9.24 -7.06 13.67
C ASP A 94 10.15 -8.27 13.88
N ALA A 95 10.16 -8.81 15.10
CA ALA A 95 10.84 -10.06 15.40
C ALA A 95 10.27 -11.24 14.58
N THR A 96 8.95 -11.33 14.47
CA THR A 96 8.26 -12.39 13.72
C THR A 96 8.56 -12.31 12.22
N PHE A 97 8.53 -11.12 11.64
CA PHE A 97 8.77 -10.92 10.21
C PHE A 97 10.24 -11.08 9.82
N PHE A 98 11.17 -10.79 10.74
CA PHE A 98 12.55 -11.18 10.56
C PHE A 98 12.71 -12.70 10.42
N VAL A 99 12.07 -13.48 11.28
CA VAL A 99 12.10 -14.96 11.18
C VAL A 99 11.42 -15.44 9.89
N LYS A 100 10.26 -14.88 9.52
CA LYS A 100 9.57 -15.21 8.26
C LYS A 100 10.39 -14.86 7.03
N LYS A 101 11.19 -13.79 7.09
CA LYS A 101 12.15 -13.43 6.04
C LYS A 101 13.20 -14.52 5.90
N LEU A 102 13.83 -14.95 6.99
CA LEU A 102 14.80 -16.06 6.96
C LEU A 102 14.17 -17.37 6.46
N GLU A 103 12.95 -17.71 6.90
CA GLU A 103 12.20 -18.86 6.41
C GLU A 103 12.03 -18.80 4.88
N THR A 104 11.66 -17.62 4.37
CA THR A 104 11.49 -17.36 2.94
C THR A 104 12.81 -17.51 2.18
N PHE A 105 13.92 -17.04 2.74
CA PHE A 105 15.25 -17.17 2.14
C PHE A 105 15.63 -18.62 2.02
N VAL A 106 15.53 -19.34 3.13
CA VAL A 106 15.87 -20.75 3.20
C VAL A 106 14.99 -21.57 2.24
N ALA A 107 13.70 -21.25 2.11
CA ALA A 107 12.82 -21.91 1.15
C ALA A 107 13.30 -21.72 -0.29
N VAL A 108 13.55 -20.47 -0.72
CA VAL A 108 14.02 -20.18 -2.09
C VAL A 108 15.39 -20.80 -2.35
N LEU A 109 16.35 -20.65 -1.43
CA LEU A 109 17.69 -21.20 -1.58
C LEU A 109 17.68 -22.74 -1.64
N ARG A 110 16.81 -23.41 -0.88
CA ARG A 110 16.62 -24.87 -0.98
C ARG A 110 16.11 -25.28 -2.35
N MET A 111 15.18 -24.52 -2.93
CA MET A 111 14.67 -24.77 -4.29
C MET A 111 15.77 -24.55 -5.34
N CYS A 112 16.54 -23.47 -5.24
CA CYS A 112 17.69 -23.22 -6.13
C CYS A 112 18.74 -24.34 -6.03
N ARG A 113 19.05 -24.78 -4.80
CA ARG A 113 19.97 -25.90 -4.57
C ARG A 113 19.45 -27.22 -5.15
N SER A 114 18.15 -27.46 -5.03
CA SER A 114 17.46 -28.62 -5.62
C SER A 114 17.61 -28.62 -7.15
N ASN A 115 17.32 -27.49 -7.80
CA ASN A 115 17.49 -27.32 -9.25
C ASN A 115 18.95 -27.53 -9.67
N ALA A 116 19.91 -26.93 -8.93
CA ALA A 116 21.33 -27.10 -9.21
C ALA A 116 21.78 -28.58 -9.09
N HIS A 117 21.24 -29.32 -8.12
CA HIS A 117 21.50 -30.77 -8.00
C HIS A 117 20.88 -31.56 -9.17
N GLY A 118 19.69 -31.15 -9.63
CA GLY A 118 19.03 -31.60 -10.87
C GLY A 118 19.96 -31.48 -12.08
N PHE A 119 20.46 -30.28 -12.34
CA PHE A 119 21.34 -29.99 -13.49
C PHE A 119 22.69 -30.72 -13.43
N ARG A 120 23.17 -31.10 -12.23
CA ARG A 120 24.40 -31.88 -12.06
C ARG A 120 24.21 -33.38 -12.29
N GLY A 121 22.97 -33.87 -12.43
CA GLY A 121 22.69 -35.28 -12.74
C GLY A 121 23.02 -36.27 -11.61
N GLY A 122 22.93 -35.85 -10.34
CA GLY A 122 23.24 -36.72 -9.20
C GLY A 122 22.22 -37.86 -8.97
N PRO A 123 22.56 -38.88 -8.18
CA PRO A 123 21.61 -39.92 -7.78
C PRO A 123 20.46 -39.31 -6.96
N LYS A 124 19.20 -39.62 -7.33
CA LYS A 124 17.96 -39.00 -6.80
C LYS A 124 17.78 -37.51 -7.16
N ALA A 125 18.48 -37.01 -8.17
CA ALA A 125 18.32 -35.64 -8.60
C ALA A 125 16.92 -35.37 -9.18
N PRO A 126 16.32 -34.20 -8.90
CA PRO A 126 15.05 -33.79 -9.50
C PRO A 126 15.18 -33.74 -11.02
N GLN A 127 14.23 -34.35 -11.72
CA GLN A 127 14.24 -34.40 -13.20
C GLN A 127 13.70 -33.12 -13.84
N VAL A 128 12.89 -32.36 -13.10
CA VAL A 128 12.25 -31.14 -13.57
C VAL A 128 12.59 -30.01 -12.61
N PRO A 129 13.21 -28.92 -13.09
CA PRO A 129 13.43 -27.73 -12.27
C PRO A 129 12.11 -27.14 -11.78
N HIS A 130 12.14 -26.49 -10.62
CA HIS A 130 11.00 -25.71 -10.13
C HIS A 130 10.65 -24.60 -11.14
N ASP A 131 9.36 -24.49 -11.46
CA ASP A 131 8.81 -23.42 -12.29
C ASP A 131 8.83 -22.07 -11.58
N LEU A 132 8.57 -21.00 -12.35
CA LEU A 132 8.55 -19.63 -11.84
C LEU A 132 7.48 -19.47 -10.74
N ASP A 133 6.32 -20.10 -10.91
CA ASP A 133 5.22 -20.01 -9.95
C ASP A 133 5.57 -20.62 -8.59
N SER A 134 6.26 -21.76 -8.59
CA SER A 134 6.75 -22.39 -7.37
C SER A 134 7.83 -21.53 -6.71
N LEU A 135 8.80 -21.02 -7.47
CA LEU A 135 9.91 -20.20 -6.95
C LEU A 135 9.41 -18.89 -6.31
N THR A 136 8.34 -18.31 -6.86
CA THR A 136 7.76 -17.05 -6.38
C THR A 136 6.72 -17.24 -5.27
N LYS A 137 6.25 -18.47 -5.03
CA LYS A 137 5.25 -18.77 -3.99
C LYS A 137 5.70 -18.40 -2.57
N PRO A 138 6.94 -18.68 -2.11
CA PRO A 138 7.42 -18.23 -0.81
C PRO A 138 7.37 -16.71 -0.67
N MET A 139 7.76 -15.98 -1.72
CA MET A 139 7.71 -14.51 -1.74
C MET A 139 6.29 -13.99 -1.63
N ARG A 140 5.37 -14.49 -2.47
CA ARG A 140 3.95 -14.09 -2.40
C ARG A 140 3.35 -14.35 -1.03
N LYS A 141 3.68 -15.50 -0.41
CA LYS A 141 3.24 -15.83 0.95
C LYS A 141 3.80 -14.84 1.98
N TYR A 142 5.09 -14.48 1.88
CA TYR A 142 5.68 -13.46 2.75
C TYR A 142 4.97 -12.11 2.60
N ILE A 143 4.82 -11.64 1.35
CA ILE A 143 4.18 -10.35 1.03
C ILE A 143 2.75 -10.30 1.57
N ALA A 144 1.95 -11.34 1.30
CA ALA A 144 0.56 -11.41 1.77
C ALA A 144 0.48 -11.35 3.31
N ASN A 145 1.34 -12.08 4.01
CA ASN A 145 1.41 -12.04 5.47
C ASN A 145 1.85 -10.67 5.98
N TYR A 146 2.86 -10.06 5.35
CA TYR A 146 3.40 -8.77 5.73
C TYR A 146 2.33 -7.69 5.62
N ILE A 147 1.66 -7.59 4.48
CA ILE A 147 0.57 -6.62 4.28
C ILE A 147 -0.55 -6.83 5.30
N SER A 148 -0.98 -8.09 5.50
CA SER A 148 -2.11 -8.41 6.39
C SER A 148 -1.82 -8.16 7.87
N SER A 149 -0.55 -8.16 8.28
CA SER A 149 -0.17 -8.05 9.70
C SER A 149 0.41 -6.67 10.04
N GLN A 150 1.16 -6.04 9.13
CA GLN A 150 1.94 -4.83 9.39
C GLN A 150 1.30 -3.56 8.80
N ILE A 151 0.39 -3.69 7.83
CA ILE A 151 -0.16 -2.54 7.08
C ILE A 151 -1.70 -2.51 7.13
N LEU A 152 -2.34 -3.60 7.58
CA LEU A 152 -3.80 -3.69 7.64
C LEU A 152 -4.40 -2.60 8.54
N GLY A 153 -5.52 -2.02 8.11
CA GLY A 153 -6.23 -1.01 8.88
C GLY A 153 -5.69 0.43 8.75
N ILE A 154 -4.45 0.64 8.30
CA ILE A 154 -3.87 1.99 8.14
C ILE A 154 -4.67 2.82 7.14
N PHE A 155 -4.97 2.24 5.98
CA PHE A 155 -5.67 2.94 4.90
C PHE A 155 -7.13 3.23 5.25
N SER A 156 -7.84 2.26 5.81
CA SER A 156 -9.23 2.45 6.23
C SER A 156 -9.34 3.49 7.34
N THR A 157 -8.47 3.42 8.35
CA THR A 157 -8.42 4.40 9.44
C THR A 157 -8.08 5.79 8.92
N SER A 158 -7.02 5.94 8.12
CA SER A 158 -6.61 7.24 7.56
C SER A 158 -7.72 7.86 6.72
N THR A 159 -8.40 7.07 5.89
CA THR A 159 -9.49 7.55 5.04
C THR A 159 -10.71 7.94 5.88
N ALA A 160 -11.06 7.17 6.91
CA ALA A 160 -12.16 7.49 7.81
C ALA A 160 -11.90 8.79 8.59
N ILE A 161 -10.66 8.98 9.08
CA ILE A 161 -10.22 10.22 9.73
C ILE A 161 -10.33 11.40 8.76
N LEU A 162 -9.85 11.23 7.52
CA LEU A 162 -9.93 12.26 6.49
C LEU A 162 -11.38 12.67 6.21
N ILE A 163 -12.28 11.70 6.04
CA ILE A 163 -13.70 11.97 5.82
C ILE A 163 -14.28 12.78 6.99
N CYS A 164 -13.99 12.39 8.23
CA CYS A 164 -14.49 13.10 9.41
C CYS A 164 -13.92 14.51 9.52
N ARG A 165 -12.63 14.72 9.19
CA ARG A 165 -12.02 16.07 9.15
C ARG A 165 -12.63 16.95 8.07
N LEU A 166 -12.90 16.39 6.89
CA LEU A 166 -13.55 17.13 5.81
C LEU A 166 -14.97 17.54 6.20
N LEU A 167 -15.73 16.66 6.88
CA LEU A 167 -17.06 16.99 7.39
C LEU A 167 -17.01 18.08 8.46
N GLU A 168 -16.07 18.00 9.42
CA GLU A 168 -15.86 19.07 10.43
C GLU A 168 -15.55 20.42 9.78
N GLN A 169 -14.71 20.45 8.74
CA GLN A 169 -14.40 21.68 8.01
C GLN A 169 -15.62 22.32 7.34
N GLN A 170 -16.63 21.53 7.00
CA GLN A 170 -17.92 22.02 6.47
C GLN A 170 -18.92 22.40 7.58
N GLY A 171 -18.50 22.41 8.85
CA GLY A 171 -19.36 22.75 9.99
C GLY A 171 -20.29 21.60 10.42
N ILE A 172 -20.07 20.38 9.93
CA ILE A 172 -20.92 19.23 10.24
C ILE A 172 -20.47 18.62 11.58
N ASN A 173 -21.41 18.53 12.53
CA ASN A 173 -21.15 17.89 13.81
C ASN A 173 -21.12 16.35 13.64
N VAL A 174 -19.92 15.79 13.75
CA VAL A 174 -19.67 14.33 13.63
C VAL A 174 -19.88 13.56 14.95
N THR A 175 -20.37 14.22 16.01
CA THR A 175 -20.57 13.60 17.33
C THR A 175 -21.86 12.78 17.42
N PRO A 176 -23.04 13.27 16.98
CA PRO A 176 -24.26 12.47 16.97
C PRO A 176 -24.24 11.50 15.77
N ARG A 177 -24.19 10.19 16.04
CA ARG A 177 -24.12 9.13 15.00
C ARG A 177 -25.19 9.30 13.90
N HIS A 178 -26.44 9.55 14.28
CA HIS A 178 -27.52 9.73 13.31
C HIS A 178 -27.26 10.93 12.37
N SER A 179 -26.95 12.10 12.95
CA SER A 179 -26.66 13.32 12.17
C SER A 179 -25.44 13.12 11.27
N PHE A 180 -24.40 12.47 11.77
CA PHE A 180 -23.22 12.12 10.99
C PHE A 180 -23.56 11.25 9.77
N LEU A 181 -24.36 10.20 9.94
CA LEU A 181 -24.73 9.29 8.85
C LEU A 181 -25.62 9.99 7.81
N THR A 182 -26.56 10.83 8.24
CA THR A 182 -27.42 11.60 7.34
C THR A 182 -26.60 12.58 6.50
N GLU A 183 -25.69 13.33 7.13
CA GLU A 183 -24.85 14.28 6.41
C GLU A 183 -23.80 13.59 5.53
N MET A 184 -23.20 12.48 5.98
CA MET A 184 -22.32 11.67 5.14
C MET A 184 -23.06 11.13 3.92
N ARG A 185 -24.31 10.67 4.08
CA ARG A 185 -25.15 10.21 2.96
C ARG A 185 -25.41 11.33 1.97
N ARG A 186 -25.75 12.53 2.45
CA ARG A 186 -25.94 13.72 1.61
C ARG A 186 -24.66 14.07 0.85
N ALA A 187 -23.52 14.17 1.55
CA ALA A 187 -22.22 14.47 0.95
C ALA A 187 -21.80 13.43 -0.10
N ALA A 188 -22.00 12.13 0.20
CA ALA A 188 -21.70 11.04 -0.73
C ALA A 188 -22.56 11.11 -2.00
N GLN A 189 -23.86 11.37 -1.87
CA GLN A 189 -24.76 11.56 -3.02
C GLN A 189 -24.35 12.76 -3.87
N THR A 190 -24.01 13.89 -3.25
CA THR A 190 -23.52 15.07 -3.95
C THR A 190 -22.21 14.79 -4.70
N MET A 191 -21.23 14.13 -4.05
CA MET A 191 -19.98 13.73 -4.70
C MET A 191 -20.23 12.79 -5.89
N HIS A 192 -21.13 11.82 -5.74
CA HIS A 192 -21.51 10.91 -6.82
C HIS A 192 -22.11 11.67 -8.02
N GLY A 193 -22.93 12.70 -7.75
CA GLY A 193 -23.47 13.58 -8.79
C GLY A 193 -22.41 14.45 -9.49
N PHE A 194 -21.31 14.80 -8.82
CA PHE A 194 -20.21 15.55 -9.43
C PHE A 194 -19.27 14.69 -10.29
N GLN A 195 -19.15 13.39 -10.02
CA GLN A 195 -18.28 12.49 -10.80
C GLN A 195 -18.53 12.49 -12.32
N PRO A 196 -19.76 12.32 -12.82
CA PRO A 196 -20.01 12.36 -14.26
C PRO A 196 -19.73 13.76 -14.85
N ARG A 197 -20.08 14.83 -14.13
CA ARG A 197 -19.84 16.22 -14.56
C ARG A 197 -18.35 16.53 -14.67
N LEU A 198 -17.54 16.05 -13.72
CA LEU A 198 -16.09 16.18 -13.77
C LEU A 198 -15.51 15.42 -14.96
N LYS A 199 -16.01 14.21 -15.24
CA LYS A 199 -15.58 13.42 -16.40
C LYS A 199 -15.87 14.17 -17.71
N GLU A 200 -17.09 14.70 -17.87
CA GLU A 200 -17.46 15.51 -19.03
C GLU A 200 -16.56 16.75 -19.19
N ALA A 201 -16.29 17.46 -18.09
CA ALA A 201 -15.40 18.64 -18.10
C ALA A 201 -13.96 18.27 -18.53
N ILE A 202 -13.44 17.13 -18.08
CA ILE A 202 -12.12 16.62 -18.48
C ILE A 202 -12.09 16.27 -19.97
N GLU A 203 -13.15 15.63 -20.49
CA GLU A 203 -13.27 15.32 -21.92
C GLU A 203 -13.32 16.60 -22.77
N GLN A 204 -14.10 17.60 -22.35
CA GLN A 204 -14.13 18.91 -23.01
C GLN A 204 -12.77 19.62 -22.98
N GLN A 205 -12.07 19.59 -21.84
CA GLN A 205 -10.73 20.13 -21.72
C GLN A 205 -9.74 19.42 -22.66
N GLN A 206 -9.83 18.09 -22.78
CA GLN A 206 -8.98 17.33 -23.69
C GLN A 206 -9.20 17.74 -25.15
N ASN A 207 -10.43 18.00 -25.56
CA ASN A 207 -10.73 18.50 -26.91
C ASN A 207 -10.07 19.88 -27.16
N LEU A 208 -10.12 20.79 -26.18
CA LEU A 208 -9.47 22.09 -26.25
C LEU A 208 -7.94 21.97 -26.29
N ILE A 209 -7.36 21.08 -25.49
CA ILE A 209 -5.93 20.79 -25.49
C ILE A 209 -5.49 20.31 -26.88
N THR A 210 -6.17 19.31 -27.44
CA THR A 210 -5.85 18.77 -28.77
C THR A 210 -5.92 19.87 -29.84
N SER A 211 -6.92 20.75 -29.77
CA SER A 211 -7.04 21.89 -30.69
C SER A 211 -5.87 22.88 -30.55
N ALA A 212 -5.48 23.22 -29.33
CA ALA A 212 -4.36 24.11 -29.05
C ALA A 212 -3.02 23.51 -29.51
N GLU A 213 -2.78 22.21 -29.27
CA GLU A 213 -1.59 21.49 -29.72
C GLU A 213 -1.47 21.54 -31.25
N GLN A 214 -2.55 21.29 -31.98
CA GLN A 214 -2.53 21.34 -33.45
C GLN A 214 -2.17 22.74 -33.97
N ARG A 215 -2.75 23.79 -33.38
CA ARG A 215 -2.45 25.18 -33.77
C ARG A 215 -1.00 25.56 -33.48
N LEU A 216 -0.49 25.18 -32.31
CA LEU A 216 0.92 25.38 -31.97
C LEU A 216 1.83 24.59 -32.91
N LYS A 217 1.44 23.39 -33.37
CA LYS A 217 2.26 22.58 -34.30
C LYS A 217 2.37 23.27 -35.65
N TRP A 218 1.27 23.83 -36.15
CA TRP A 218 1.29 24.63 -37.37
C TRP A 218 2.14 25.88 -37.22
N ALA A 219 2.00 26.60 -36.10
CA ALA A 219 2.79 27.80 -35.83
C ALA A 219 4.29 27.50 -35.70
N ALA A 220 4.66 26.42 -35.01
CA ALA A 220 6.05 25.98 -34.86
C ALA A 220 6.68 25.51 -36.18
N GLY A 221 5.87 24.91 -37.07
CA GLY A 221 6.30 24.57 -38.42
C GLY A 221 6.65 25.80 -39.28
N ALA A 222 5.95 26.92 -39.08
CA ALA A 222 6.24 28.19 -39.74
C ALA A 222 7.32 29.02 -39.01
N ASN A 223 7.42 28.90 -37.69
CA ASN A 223 8.39 29.60 -36.85
C ASN A 223 9.01 28.63 -35.82
N PRO A 224 10.22 28.09 -36.10
CA PRO A 224 10.91 27.15 -35.21
C PRO A 224 11.18 27.68 -33.79
N ALA A 225 11.20 29.01 -33.57
CA ALA A 225 11.38 29.59 -32.24
C ALA A 225 10.22 29.25 -31.28
N LEU A 226 9.06 28.81 -31.80
CA LEU A 226 7.91 28.39 -31.00
C LEU A 226 8.02 26.93 -30.49
N CYS A 227 9.06 26.18 -30.85
CA CYS A 227 9.28 24.82 -30.35
C CYS A 227 9.43 24.77 -28.83
N GLU A 228 10.08 25.78 -28.22
CA GLU A 228 10.20 25.86 -26.76
C GLU A 228 8.84 26.10 -26.09
N VAL A 229 8.00 26.95 -26.68
CA VAL A 229 6.64 27.23 -26.22
C VAL A 229 5.78 25.97 -26.32
N MET A 230 5.90 25.21 -27.41
CA MET A 230 5.24 23.92 -27.56
C MET A 230 5.66 22.94 -26.46
N SER A 231 6.96 22.78 -26.21
CA SER A 231 7.47 21.87 -25.19
C SER A 231 6.98 22.24 -23.79
N ALA A 232 6.97 23.54 -23.46
CA ALA A 232 6.43 24.04 -22.20
C ALA A 232 4.92 23.76 -22.07
N PHE A 233 4.15 23.93 -23.16
CA PHE A 233 2.73 23.61 -23.19
C PHE A 233 2.48 22.11 -22.95
N GLU A 234 3.18 21.23 -23.66
CA GLU A 234 3.05 19.77 -23.50
C GLU A 234 3.41 19.33 -22.07
N ALA A 235 4.47 19.90 -21.48
CA ALA A 235 4.84 19.63 -20.10
C ALA A 235 3.77 20.10 -19.09
N ALA A 236 3.19 21.29 -19.30
CA ALA A 236 2.12 21.82 -18.47
C ALA A 236 0.85 20.94 -18.55
N VAL A 237 0.48 20.52 -19.77
CA VAL A 237 -0.63 19.59 -20.01
C VAL A 237 -0.39 18.25 -19.31
N ALA A 238 0.80 17.67 -19.43
CA ALA A 238 1.14 16.41 -18.79
C ALA A 238 1.05 16.50 -17.25
N SER A 239 1.59 17.58 -16.66
CA SER A 239 1.50 17.85 -15.23
C SER A 239 0.05 18.01 -14.76
N HIS A 240 -0.76 18.75 -15.52
CA HIS A 240 -2.16 18.96 -15.20
C HIS A 240 -3.00 17.67 -15.27
N LYS A 241 -2.81 16.86 -16.33
CA LYS A 241 -3.43 15.53 -16.47
C LYS A 241 -3.09 14.62 -15.29
N SER A 242 -1.83 14.62 -14.84
CA SER A 242 -1.40 13.84 -13.69
C SER A 242 -2.13 14.27 -12.40
N LYS A 243 -2.27 15.57 -12.16
CA LYS A 243 -2.99 16.11 -10.98
C LYS A 243 -4.48 15.76 -11.01
N ILE A 244 -5.17 16.02 -12.12
CA ILE A 244 -6.60 15.70 -12.29
C ILE A 244 -6.85 14.20 -12.11
N SER A 245 -5.99 13.34 -12.66
CA SER A 245 -6.11 11.90 -12.51
C SER A 245 -6.03 11.47 -11.04
N LYS A 246 -5.08 12.02 -10.27
CA LYS A 246 -4.94 11.75 -8.84
C LYS A 246 -6.17 12.20 -8.04
N GLU A 247 -6.68 13.41 -8.30
CA GLU A 247 -7.87 13.94 -7.63
C GLU A 247 -9.13 13.13 -7.95
N SER A 248 -9.31 12.72 -9.21
CA SER A 248 -10.44 11.87 -9.62
C SER A 248 -10.41 10.50 -8.94
N VAL A 249 -9.24 9.87 -8.85
CA VAL A 249 -9.05 8.61 -8.12
C VAL A 249 -9.34 8.80 -6.64
N LEU A 250 -8.86 9.89 -6.03
CA LEU A 250 -9.12 10.19 -4.62
C LEU A 250 -10.63 10.39 -4.34
N ALA A 251 -11.33 11.15 -5.18
CA ALA A 251 -12.78 11.36 -5.05
C ALA A 251 -13.56 10.05 -5.16
N LYS A 252 -13.13 9.13 -6.05
CA LYS A 252 -13.71 7.79 -6.17
C LYS A 252 -13.48 6.94 -4.92
N ASN A 253 -12.26 6.96 -4.36
CA ASN A 253 -11.93 6.22 -3.14
C ASN A 253 -12.72 6.75 -1.93
N ILE A 254 -12.83 8.07 -1.78
CA ILE A 254 -13.62 8.71 -0.70
C ILE A 254 -15.10 8.33 -0.84
N SER A 255 -15.68 8.44 -2.05
CA SER A 255 -17.08 8.05 -2.30
C SER A 255 -17.32 6.57 -2.01
N GLY A 256 -16.41 5.70 -2.45
CA GLY A 256 -16.48 4.26 -2.19
C GLY A 256 -16.44 3.95 -0.70
N MET A 257 -15.52 4.58 0.04
CA MET A 257 -15.41 4.40 1.49
C MET A 257 -16.66 4.91 2.22
N ALA A 258 -17.18 6.09 1.86
CA ALA A 258 -18.40 6.62 2.44
C ALA A 258 -19.59 5.67 2.22
N SER A 259 -19.73 5.10 1.02
CA SER A 259 -20.74 4.07 0.74
C SER A 259 -20.55 2.81 1.56
N SER A 260 -19.31 2.33 1.74
CA SER A 260 -19.02 1.18 2.59
C SER A 260 -19.38 1.45 4.06
N ILE A 261 -19.08 2.65 4.58
CA ILE A 261 -19.44 3.08 5.93
C ILE A 261 -20.98 3.06 6.09
N LEU A 262 -21.70 3.66 5.14
CA LEU A 262 -23.17 3.73 5.16
C LEU A 262 -23.82 2.35 5.05
N ASN A 263 -23.31 1.47 4.19
CA ASN A 263 -23.81 0.11 4.01
C ASN A 263 -23.58 -0.73 5.27
N TYR A 264 -22.39 -0.66 5.86
CA TYR A 264 -22.09 -1.35 7.11
C TYR A 264 -23.05 -0.93 8.23
N GLU A 265 -23.34 0.37 8.34
CA GLU A 265 -24.27 0.85 9.36
C GLU A 265 -25.71 0.40 9.08
N ALA A 266 -26.16 0.45 7.82
CA ALA A 266 -27.51 0.02 7.44
C ALA A 266 -27.78 -1.44 7.82
N LEU A 267 -26.78 -2.32 7.68
CA LEU A 267 -26.85 -3.74 8.06
C LEU A 267 -26.89 -3.97 9.58
N ARG A 268 -26.45 -3.01 10.38
CA ARG A 268 -26.40 -3.14 11.86
C ARG A 268 -27.65 -2.60 12.55
N THR A 269 -28.39 -1.75 11.86
CA THR A 269 -29.75 -1.34 12.25
C THR A 269 -30.77 -2.27 11.62
N PRO A 270 -31.92 -2.56 12.25
CA PRO A 270 -32.97 -3.43 11.71
C PRO A 270 -33.72 -2.74 10.56
N THR A 271 -33.00 -2.48 9.47
CA THR A 271 -33.52 -1.92 8.23
C THR A 271 -34.15 -3.03 7.38
N THR A 272 -34.97 -2.63 6.41
CA THR A 272 -35.50 -3.55 5.41
C THR A 272 -34.38 -4.26 4.63
N GLU A 273 -33.25 -3.59 4.42
CA GLU A 273 -32.06 -4.17 3.77
C GLU A 273 -31.37 -5.21 4.65
N ALA A 274 -31.17 -4.92 5.95
CA ALA A 274 -30.60 -5.87 6.90
C ALA A 274 -31.44 -7.15 7.01
N THR A 275 -32.76 -6.99 7.19
CA THR A 275 -33.69 -8.13 7.28
C THR A 275 -33.79 -8.92 5.98
N HIS A 276 -33.60 -8.29 4.82
CA HIS A 276 -33.53 -8.98 3.53
C HIS A 276 -32.25 -9.80 3.40
N HIS A 277 -31.11 -9.23 3.79
CA HIS A 277 -29.82 -9.94 3.79
C HIS A 277 -29.81 -11.11 4.77
N ASP A 278 -30.35 -10.95 5.98
CA ASP A 278 -30.47 -12.03 6.96
C ASP A 278 -31.32 -13.19 6.42
N LYS A 279 -32.46 -12.87 5.80
CA LYS A 279 -33.31 -13.87 5.14
C LYS A 279 -32.60 -14.58 3.99
N ALA A 280 -31.84 -13.85 3.18
CA ALA A 280 -31.07 -14.42 2.08
C ALA A 280 -29.93 -15.32 2.59
N PHE A 281 -29.25 -14.94 3.67
CA PHE A 281 -28.21 -15.75 4.29
C PHE A 281 -28.76 -17.04 4.89
N ILE A 282 -29.88 -16.95 5.62
CA ILE A 282 -30.58 -18.12 6.18
C ILE A 282 -31.06 -19.06 5.07
N ALA A 283 -31.43 -18.54 3.89
CA ALA A 283 -31.86 -19.37 2.77
C ALA A 283 -30.74 -20.16 2.07
N VAL A 284 -29.47 -19.85 2.36
CA VAL A 284 -28.29 -20.50 1.76
C VAL A 284 -27.54 -21.38 2.77
N CYS A 285 -27.95 -21.36 4.04
CA CYS A 285 -27.48 -22.27 5.10
C CYS A 285 -28.45 -23.44 5.28
#